data_AF-A0A4R1NIH6-F1
#
_entry.id   AF-A0A4R1NIH6-F1
#
_cell.length_a   1.000
_cell.length_b   1.000
_cell.length_c   1.000
_cell.angle_alpha   90.00
_cell.angle_beta   90.00
_cell.angle_gamma   90.00
#
_symmetry.space_group_name_H-M   'P 1'
#
loop_
_entity.id
_entity.type
_entity.pdbx_description
1 polymer ?
#
loop_
_entity_poly.entity_id
_entity_poly.type
_entity_poly.pdbx_seq_one_letter_code
_entity_poly.pdbx_strand_id
1 'polypeptide(L)'
;MAKEQTDRTTLDLFIDEKRPGRPKTNPLSRDEQLRINKRNQLRRDKVRGLRRVELKINAQAVAALNELAFQHDLSRSELIEQILLAELERHQDAAGKEG
;
A
#
# COMPACT_ATOMS: atom_id res chain seq x y z
N MET A 1 -17.30 39.52 24.34
CA MET A 1 -18.11 38.96 23.24
C MET A 1 -18.14 37.45 23.39
N ALA A 2 -19.29 36.89 23.76
CA ALA A 2 -19.44 35.44 23.93
C ALA A 2 -19.51 34.79 22.55
N LYS A 3 -18.61 33.83 22.27
CA LYS A 3 -18.68 33.01 21.05
C LYS A 3 -19.81 32.02 21.23
N GLU A 4 -20.79 32.09 20.36
CA GLU A 4 -21.92 31.17 20.31
C GLU A 4 -21.40 29.76 20.00
N GLN A 5 -21.54 28.87 20.99
CA GLN A 5 -21.09 27.49 20.90
C GLN A 5 -22.19 26.70 20.21
N THR A 6 -22.15 26.66 18.88
CA THR A 6 -23.12 25.89 18.09
C THR A 6 -22.84 24.40 18.23
N ASP A 7 -23.71 23.69 18.95
CA ASP A 7 -23.69 22.23 19.03
C ASP A 7 -23.86 21.65 17.62
N ARG A 8 -22.79 20.99 17.14
CA ARG A 8 -22.71 20.44 15.78
C ARG A 8 -23.36 19.06 15.65
N THR A 9 -23.79 18.48 16.76
CA THR A 9 -24.31 17.11 16.87
C THR A 9 -25.83 17.05 16.84
N THR A 10 -26.52 18.13 17.22
CA THR A 10 -27.98 18.21 17.17
C THR A 10 -28.41 18.66 15.77
N LEU A 11 -29.19 17.83 15.09
CA LEU A 11 -29.85 18.18 13.85
C LEU A 11 -30.82 19.34 14.12
N ASP A 12 -30.48 20.53 13.65
CA ASP A 12 -31.36 21.69 13.73
C ASP A 12 -32.42 21.60 12.64
N LEU A 13 -33.66 21.30 13.06
CA LEU A 13 -34.81 21.01 12.19
C LEU A 13 -35.47 22.28 11.61
N PHE A 14 -34.99 23.47 11.98
CA PHE A 14 -35.62 24.76 11.63
C PHE A 14 -34.77 25.65 10.71
N ILE A 15 -33.67 25.13 10.14
CA ILE A 15 -32.81 25.89 9.22
C ILE A 15 -33.24 25.65 7.78
N ASP A 16 -33.80 26.68 7.13
CA ASP A 16 -34.17 26.65 5.71
C ASP A 16 -32.96 26.82 4.76
N GLU A 17 -31.80 27.26 5.25
CA GLU A 17 -30.59 27.45 4.45
C GLU A 17 -29.70 26.20 4.40
N LYS A 18 -29.40 25.73 3.18
CA LYS A 18 -28.41 24.67 2.95
C LYS A 18 -27.01 25.15 3.34
N ARG A 19 -26.49 24.65 4.48
CA ARG A 19 -25.08 24.83 4.86
C ARG A 19 -24.17 24.18 3.80
N PRO A 20 -23.13 24.86 3.28
CA PRO A 20 -22.14 24.23 2.40
C PRO A 20 -21.26 23.28 3.24
N GLY A 21 -21.72 22.05 3.40
CA GLY A 21 -21.12 21.05 4.30
C GLY A 21 -20.73 19.77 3.57
N ARG A 22 -19.41 19.59 3.41
CA ARG A 22 -18.66 18.44 2.86
C ARG A 22 -18.54 18.41 1.32
N PRO A 23 -17.32 18.60 0.76
CA PRO A 23 -17.06 18.35 -0.65
C PRO A 23 -17.51 16.93 -1.00
N LYS A 24 -18.22 16.78 -2.13
CA LYS A 24 -18.67 15.48 -2.61
C LYS A 24 -17.53 14.46 -2.48
N THR A 25 -17.82 13.38 -1.77
CA THR A 25 -17.13 12.09 -1.90
C THR A 25 -16.65 11.93 -3.35
N ASN A 26 -15.38 11.60 -3.54
CA ASN A 26 -14.65 11.54 -4.82
C ASN A 26 -15.59 11.48 -6.04
N PRO A 27 -15.52 12.45 -6.97
CA PRO A 27 -16.52 12.67 -8.02
C PRO A 27 -16.73 11.47 -8.96
N LEU A 28 -15.83 10.49 -8.91
CA LEU A 28 -15.87 9.26 -9.69
C LEU A 28 -16.63 8.17 -8.94
N SER A 29 -17.29 7.28 -9.68
CA SER A 29 -17.84 6.06 -9.10
C SER A 29 -16.71 5.16 -8.54
N ARG A 30 -17.05 4.28 -7.59
CA ARG A 30 -16.07 3.34 -6.99
C ARG A 30 -15.35 2.51 -8.05
N ASP A 31 -16.04 2.08 -9.10
CA ASP A 31 -15.46 1.28 -10.18
C ASP A 31 -14.46 2.07 -11.03
N GLU A 32 -14.76 3.33 -11.32
CA GLU A 32 -13.84 4.23 -12.01
C GLU A 32 -12.61 4.53 -11.15
N GLN A 33 -12.80 4.75 -9.85
CA GLN A 33 -11.70 4.93 -8.90
C GLN A 33 -10.76 3.72 -8.88
N LEU A 34 -11.32 2.50 -8.82
CA LEU A 34 -10.53 1.26 -8.84
C LEU A 34 -9.72 1.12 -10.13
N ARG A 35 -10.31 1.45 -11.29
CA ARG A 35 -9.60 1.43 -12.59
C ARG A 35 -8.44 2.43 -12.63
N ILE A 36 -8.66 3.64 -12.15
CA ILE A 36 -7.61 4.68 -12.10
C ILE A 36 -6.50 4.28 -11.13
N ASN A 37 -6.83 3.80 -9.94
CA ASN A 37 -5.85 3.35 -8.94
C ASN A 37 -4.99 2.21 -9.48
N LYS A 38 -5.60 1.22 -10.14
CA LYS A 38 -4.86 0.13 -10.79
C LYS A 38 -3.95 0.63 -11.91
N ARG A 39 -4.41 1.57 -12.74
CA ARG A 39 -3.58 2.20 -13.79
C ARG A 39 -2.39 2.95 -13.19
N ASN A 40 -2.60 3.71 -12.13
CA ASN A 40 -1.55 4.44 -11.44
C ASN A 40 -0.55 3.51 -10.76
N GLN A 41 -1.01 2.40 -10.16
CA GLN A 41 -0.14 1.35 -9.65
C GLN A 41 0.77 0.79 -10.75
N LEU A 42 0.19 0.32 -11.87
CA LEU A 42 0.95 -0.23 -12.99
C LEU A 42 1.94 0.80 -13.57
N ARG A 43 1.56 2.08 -13.63
CA ARG A 43 2.45 3.15 -14.09
C ARG A 43 3.62 3.36 -13.14
N ARG A 44 3.38 3.38 -11.83
CA ARG A 44 4.46 3.49 -10.81
C ARG A 44 5.40 2.31 -10.87
N ASP A 45 4.87 1.09 -10.96
CA ASP A 45 5.66 -0.13 -11.04
C ASP A 45 6.54 -0.13 -12.30
N LYS A 46 5.96 0.24 -13.45
CA LYS A 46 6.71 0.38 -14.71
C LYS A 46 7.84 1.40 -14.62
N VAL A 47 7.57 2.58 -14.04
CA VAL A 47 8.58 3.65 -13.88
C VAL A 47 9.71 3.20 -12.94
N ARG A 48 9.39 2.41 -11.91
CA ARG A 48 10.37 1.86 -10.96
C ARG A 48 11.06 0.59 -11.46
N GLY A 49 10.74 0.10 -12.66
CA GLY A 49 11.27 -1.16 -13.19
C GLY A 49 10.80 -2.40 -12.44
N LEU A 50 9.77 -2.28 -11.59
CA LEU A 50 9.28 -3.38 -10.76
C LEU A 50 8.54 -4.40 -11.63
N ARG A 51 8.85 -5.68 -11.40
CA ARG A 51 8.17 -6.81 -12.02
C ARG A 51 7.53 -7.68 -10.96
N ARG A 52 6.27 -8.06 -11.16
CA ARG A 52 5.55 -8.95 -10.26
C ARG A 52 5.83 -10.39 -10.65
N VAL A 53 6.34 -11.16 -9.69
CA VAL A 53 6.54 -12.61 -9.82
C VAL A 53 5.54 -13.31 -8.91
N GLU A 54 4.85 -14.30 -9.45
CA GLU A 54 3.93 -15.15 -8.69
C GLU A 54 4.64 -16.47 -8.36
N LEU A 55 4.73 -16.78 -7.07
CA LEU A 55 5.48 -17.91 -6.55
C LEU A 55 4.56 -18.81 -5.72
N LYS A 56 4.62 -20.13 -5.96
CA LYS A 56 3.96 -21.15 -5.13
C LYS A 56 5.01 -21.80 -4.24
N ILE A 57 4.80 -21.73 -2.93
CA ILE A 57 5.67 -22.33 -1.90
C ILE A 57 4.82 -22.91 -0.77
N ASN A 58 5.46 -23.70 0.10
CA ASN A 58 4.82 -24.27 1.28
C ASN A 58 4.25 -23.17 2.19
N ALA A 59 3.03 -23.38 2.70
CA ALA A 59 2.37 -22.49 3.65
C ALA A 59 3.20 -22.23 4.92
N GLN A 60 3.94 -23.22 5.41
CA GLN A 60 4.82 -23.05 6.58
C GLN A 60 5.96 -22.07 6.29
N ALA A 61 6.54 -22.13 5.10
CA ALA A 61 7.58 -21.18 4.69
C ALA A 61 7.03 -19.75 4.59
N VAL A 62 5.81 -19.59 4.06
CA VAL A 62 5.13 -18.28 4.02
C VAL A 62 4.89 -17.74 5.42
N ALA A 63 4.47 -18.58 6.36
CA ALA A 63 4.25 -18.18 7.75
C ALA A 63 5.55 -17.68 8.41
N ALA A 64 6.63 -18.44 8.29
CA ALA A 64 7.94 -18.06 8.81
C ALA A 64 8.45 -16.73 8.21
N LEU A 65 8.26 -16.52 6.89
CA LEU A 65 8.64 -15.27 6.24
C LEU A 65 7.83 -14.07 6.75
N ASN A 66 6.54 -14.23 7.06
CA ASN A 66 5.74 -13.14 7.63
C ASN A 66 6.19 -12.79 9.05
N GLU A 67 6.49 -13.80 9.87
CA GLU A 67 6.95 -13.60 11.24
C GLU A 67 8.30 -12.87 11.26
N LEU A 68 9.24 -13.31 10.41
CA LEU A 68 10.54 -12.65 10.27
C LEU A 68 10.39 -11.22 9.75
N ALA A 69 9.55 -10.99 8.74
CA ALA A 69 9.28 -9.64 8.23
C ALA A 69 8.71 -8.72 9.32
N PHE A 70 7.80 -9.24 10.16
CA PHE A 70 7.24 -8.51 11.29
C PHE A 70 8.29 -8.16 12.34
N GLN A 71 9.18 -9.10 12.69
CA GLN A 71 10.26 -8.88 13.65
C GLN A 71 11.24 -7.79 13.17
N HIS A 72 11.43 -7.66 11.86
CA HIS A 72 12.32 -6.67 11.26
C HIS A 72 11.62 -5.34 10.88
N ASP A 73 10.31 -5.20 11.15
CA ASP A 73 9.49 -4.05 10.72
C ASP A 73 9.58 -3.77 9.21
N LEU A 74 9.64 -4.85 8.42
CA LEU A 74 9.71 -4.80 6.96
C LEU A 74 8.46 -5.40 6.33
N SER A 75 8.16 -4.99 5.10
CA SER A 75 7.18 -5.74 4.32
C SER A 75 7.75 -7.09 3.88
N ARG A 76 6.89 -8.12 3.79
CA ARG A 76 7.31 -9.44 3.27
C ARG A 76 7.99 -9.33 1.90
N SER A 77 7.53 -8.42 1.03
CA SER A 77 8.11 -8.24 -0.30
C SER A 77 9.55 -7.72 -0.24
N GLU A 78 9.81 -6.72 0.61
CA GLU A 78 11.16 -6.17 0.81
C GLU A 78 12.10 -7.20 1.42
N LEU A 79 11.63 -7.98 2.40
CA LEU A 79 12.43 -9.05 2.97
C LEU A 79 12.84 -10.09 1.91
N ILE A 80 11.90 -10.53 1.08
CA ILE A 80 12.18 -11.51 0.02
C ILE A 80 13.17 -10.93 -0.99
N GLU A 81 13.04 -9.66 -1.37
CA GLU A 81 13.97 -8.98 -2.27
C GLU A 81 15.39 -8.97 -1.70
N GLN A 82 15.56 -8.61 -0.43
CA GLN A 82 16.87 -8.61 0.23
C GLN A 82 17.50 -10.00 0.28
N ILE A 83 16.72 -11.03 0.61
CA ILE A 83 17.20 -12.42 0.63
C ILE A 83 17.67 -12.84 -0.76
N LEU A 84 16.88 -12.56 -1.81
CA LEU A 84 17.23 -12.93 -3.18
C LEU A 84 18.50 -12.22 -3.68
N LEU A 85 18.65 -10.93 -3.39
CA LEU A 85 19.85 -10.18 -3.76
C LEU A 85 21.09 -10.72 -3.05
N ALA A 86 20.98 -10.99 -1.75
CA ALA A 86 22.09 -11.53 -0.96
C ALA A 86 22.51 -12.94 -1.43
N GLU A 87 21.58 -13.81 -1.83
CA GLU A 87 21.92 -15.11 -2.42
C GLU A 87 22.56 -14.98 -3.80
N LEU A 88 22.07 -14.06 -4.65
CA LEU A 88 22.66 -13.83 -5.97
C LEU A 88 24.11 -13.35 -5.86
N GLU A 89 24.41 -12.44 -4.92
CA GLU A 89 25.76 -11.97 -4.65
C GLU A 89 26.67 -13.12 -4.19
N ARG A 90 26.22 -13.95 -3.23
CA ARG A 90 26.95 -15.15 -2.79
C ARG A 90 27.31 -16.09 -3.93
N HIS A 91 26.37 -16.33 -4.85
CA HIS A 91 26.61 -17.20 -6.00
C HIS A 91 27.56 -16.59 -7.04
N GLN A 92 27.53 -15.27 -7.22
CA GLN A 92 28.47 -14.57 -8.10
C GLN A 92 29.90 -14.62 -7.56
N ASP A 93 30.08 -14.44 -6.26
CA ASP A 93 31.38 -14.52 -5.59
C ASP A 93 31.99 -15.93 -5.64
N ALA A 94 31.15 -16.97 -5.56
CA ALA A 94 31.59 -18.35 -5.69
C ALA A 94 32.04 -18.65 -7.13
N ALA A 95 31.29 -18.20 -8.14
CA ALA A 95 31.63 -18.39 -9.54
C ALA A 95 32.89 -17.61 -9.97
N GLY A 96 33.13 -16.43 -9.39
CA GLY A 96 34.32 -15.61 -9.67
C GLY A 96 35.61 -16.12 -9.02
N LYS A 97 35.54 -17.09 -8.10
CA LYS A 97 36.71 -17.74 -7.47
C LYS A 97 37.14 -19.03 -8.16
N GLU A 98 36.33 -19.56 -9.08
CA GLU A 98 36.62 -20.79 -9.83
C GLU A 98 37.17 -20.55 -11.25
N GLY A 99 37.28 -19.28 -11.69
CA GLY A 99 37.89 -18.88 -12.97
C GLY A 99 39.18 -18.10 -12.79
#